data_AF-A0A447X722-F1
#
_entry.id   AF-A0A447X722-F1
#
_cell.length_a   1.000
_cell.length_b   1.000
_cell.length_c   1.000
_cell.angle_alpha   90.00
_cell.angle_beta   90.00
_cell.angle_gamma   90.00
#
_symmetry.space_group_name_H-M   'P 1'
#
loop_
_entity.id
_entity.type
_entity.pdbx_description
1 polymer ?
#
loop_
_entity_poly.entity_id
_entity_poly.type
_entity_poly.pdbx_seq_one_letter_code
_entity_poly.pdbx_strand_id
1 'polypeptide(L)'
;MFIVMTTWKSERFRLLRRMHEHGNSLEAMIASLEKSPPVRVPGTAVYMSRAINVIPFALMHNLKHNKVLHERVILLTLRTEDAPYVHNVRRVQIEQLSPTFWRVVASYGWRETPNVEEVFHRWRSGRIKLPDDGNLLLYVA
;
A
#
# COMPACT_ATOMS: atom_id res chain seq x y z
N MET A 1 18.25 17.22 38.01
CA MET A 1 17.57 15.97 37.61
C MET A 1 16.63 16.29 36.46
N PHE A 2 16.97 15.90 35.23
CA PHE A 2 16.06 15.89 34.09
C PHE A 2 16.35 14.66 33.23
N ILE A 3 15.27 14.04 32.77
CA ILE A 3 15.14 12.64 32.39
C ILE A 3 15.67 12.44 30.97
N VAL A 4 16.50 11.41 30.81
CA VAL A 4 16.97 10.94 29.50
C VAL A 4 15.77 10.43 28.69
N MET A 5 15.51 11.00 27.51
CA MET A 5 14.62 10.41 26.50
C MET A 5 15.27 9.17 25.87
N THR A 6 15.45 8.13 26.68
CA THR A 6 15.91 6.80 26.27
C THR A 6 14.74 5.97 25.77
N THR A 7 14.29 6.19 24.54
CA THR A 7 13.48 5.22 23.78
C THR A 7 13.62 5.38 22.26
N TRP A 8 14.82 5.75 21.78
CA TRP A 8 15.14 5.68 20.34
C TRP A 8 15.98 4.44 19.99
N LYS A 9 15.74 3.31 20.66
CA LYS A 9 16.38 2.03 20.29
C LYS A 9 15.48 1.27 19.32
N SER A 10 15.53 1.65 18.04
CA SER A 10 14.87 0.97 16.91
C SER A 10 15.49 -0.42 16.65
N GLU A 11 15.29 -1.39 17.53
CA GLU A 11 15.69 -2.79 17.28
C GLU A 11 14.84 -3.48 16.19
N ARG A 12 13.67 -2.92 15.86
CA ARG A 12 12.70 -3.49 14.91
C ARG A 12 13.09 -3.32 13.43
N PHE A 13 14.12 -2.53 13.13
CA PHE A 13 14.60 -2.32 11.76
C PHE A 13 15.45 -3.44 11.18
N ARG A 14 15.85 -4.43 11.99
CA ARG A 14 16.58 -5.60 11.49
C ARG A 14 15.76 -6.46 10.54
N LEU A 15 14.43 -6.39 10.60
CA LEU A 15 13.52 -7.08 9.67
C LEU A 15 13.61 -6.50 8.26
N LEU A 16 13.67 -5.16 8.13
CA LEU A 16 13.79 -4.47 6.83
C LEU A 16 15.10 -4.80 6.11
N ARG A 17 16.18 -5.07 6.86
CA ARG A 17 17.49 -5.41 6.28
C ARG A 17 17.58 -6.86 5.76
N ARG A 18 16.70 -7.77 6.20
CA ARG A 18 16.65 -9.17 5.72
C ARG A 18 15.73 -9.38 4.50
N MET A 19 14.98 -8.35 4.10
CA MET A 19 13.97 -8.45 3.03
C MET A 19 14.54 -8.36 1.60
N HIS A 20 15.83 -8.09 1.44
CA HIS A 20 16.46 -7.97 0.11
C HIS A 20 16.87 -9.31 -0.51
N GLU A 21 16.85 -10.43 0.22
CA GLU A 21 17.49 -11.68 -0.25
C GLU A 21 16.53 -12.82 -0.63
N HIS A 22 15.23 -12.74 -0.33
CA HIS A 22 14.30 -13.83 -0.63
C HIS A 22 13.05 -13.34 -1.36
N GLY A 23 12.83 -13.90 -2.55
CA GLY A 23 11.58 -13.78 -3.31
C GLY A 23 10.43 -14.39 -2.50
N ASN A 24 9.85 -13.55 -1.65
CA ASN A 24 8.51 -13.54 -1.04
C ASN A 24 8.46 -12.41 0.01
N SER A 25 9.01 -11.24 -0.34
CA SER A 25 9.33 -10.18 0.62
C SER A 25 8.11 -9.38 1.07
N LEU A 26 7.11 -9.19 0.19
CA LEU A 26 5.92 -8.39 0.50
C LEU A 26 5.01 -9.07 1.52
N GLU A 27 4.62 -10.32 1.29
CA GLU A 27 3.73 -11.06 2.20
C GLU A 27 4.39 -11.27 3.57
N ALA A 28 5.69 -11.62 3.59
CA ALA A 28 6.46 -11.75 4.82
C ALA A 28 6.53 -10.42 5.60
N MET A 29 6.69 -9.29 4.89
CA MET A 29 6.65 -7.96 5.50
C MET A 29 5.27 -7.66 6.07
N ILE A 30 4.20 -7.88 5.31
CA ILE A 30 2.82 -7.67 5.76
C ILE A 30 2.55 -8.52 7.01
N ALA A 31 2.86 -9.82 6.99
CA ALA A 31 2.69 -10.70 8.13
C ALA A 31 3.48 -10.22 9.36
N SER A 32 4.71 -9.73 9.16
CA SER A 32 5.50 -9.17 10.25
C SER A 32 4.91 -7.87 10.82
N LEU A 33 4.36 -7.01 9.96
CA LEU A 33 3.71 -5.77 10.36
C LEU A 33 2.39 -6.04 11.09
N GLU A 34 1.64 -7.08 10.71
CA GLU A 34 0.43 -7.47 11.44
C GLU A 34 0.76 -8.13 12.79
N LYS A 35 1.84 -8.90 12.88
CA LYS A 35 2.27 -9.53 14.14
C LYS A 35 2.81 -8.52 15.16
N SER A 36 3.48 -7.47 14.68
CA SER A 36 4.06 -6.42 15.53
C SER A 36 3.81 -5.05 14.89
N PRO A 37 2.57 -4.54 14.95
CA PRO A 37 2.22 -3.30 14.28
C PRO A 37 2.99 -2.11 14.86
N PRO A 38 3.48 -1.19 14.00
CA PRO A 38 3.92 0.13 14.45
C PRO A 38 2.70 0.96 14.89
N VAL A 39 2.93 2.20 15.31
CA VAL A 39 1.84 3.13 15.67
C VAL A 39 0.87 3.26 14.50
N ARG A 40 -0.42 3.07 14.75
CA ARG A 40 -1.47 3.25 13.74
C ARG A 40 -2.04 4.67 13.81
N VAL A 41 -2.25 5.28 12.65
CA VAL A 41 -3.00 6.53 12.52
C VAL A 41 -4.29 6.27 11.74
N PRO A 42 -5.36 7.02 12.03
CA PRO A 42 -6.63 6.83 11.35
C PRO A 42 -6.52 7.00 9.84
N GLY A 43 -7.42 6.34 9.11
CA GLY A 43 -7.62 6.52 7.67
C GLY A 43 -6.84 5.57 6.77
N THR A 44 -6.82 5.92 5.48
CA THR A 44 -6.30 5.07 4.41
C THR A 44 -5.11 5.72 3.71
N ALA A 45 -3.99 5.00 3.63
CA ALA A 45 -2.84 5.37 2.82
C ALA A 45 -2.77 4.52 1.56
N VAL A 46 -2.43 5.16 0.44
CA VAL A 46 -2.25 4.48 -0.84
C VAL A 46 -0.79 4.64 -1.27
N TYR A 47 -0.15 3.52 -1.55
CA TYR A 47 1.24 3.46 -2.03
C TYR A 47 1.28 2.85 -3.42
N MET A 48 1.93 3.55 -4.35
CA MET A 48 2.14 3.06 -5.69
C MET A 48 3.22 1.97 -5.72
N SER A 49 2.91 0.83 -6.33
CA SER A 49 3.87 -0.24 -6.58
C SER A 49 4.07 -0.45 -8.07
N ARG A 50 5.33 -0.67 -8.46
CA ARG A 50 5.68 -1.03 -9.84
C ARG A 50 5.26 -2.46 -10.20
N ALA A 51 5.06 -3.32 -9.21
CA ALA A 51 4.66 -4.72 -9.40
C ALA A 51 3.92 -5.29 -8.18
N ILE A 52 3.10 -6.31 -8.45
CA ILE A 52 2.11 -6.89 -7.52
C ILE A 52 2.72 -7.46 -6.23
N ASN A 53 3.96 -7.98 -6.30
CA ASN A 53 4.65 -8.64 -5.18
C ASN A 53 5.90 -7.88 -4.71
N VAL A 54 6.02 -6.61 -5.06
CA VAL A 54 7.14 -5.75 -4.68
C VAL A 54 6.69 -4.78 -3.60
N ILE A 55 7.53 -4.61 -2.58
CA ILE A 55 7.30 -3.63 -1.51
C ILE A 55 7.47 -2.21 -2.09
N PRO A 56 6.47 -1.32 -1.95
CA PRO A 56 6.63 0.07 -2.37
C PRO A 56 7.73 0.78 -1.59
N PHE A 57 8.61 1.48 -2.31
CA PHE A 57 9.68 2.27 -1.68
C PHE A 57 9.11 3.35 -0.74
N ALA A 58 8.02 3.99 -1.13
CA ALA A 58 7.32 4.99 -0.32
C ALA A 58 6.82 4.42 1.03
N LEU A 59 6.33 3.18 1.05
CA LEU A 59 5.93 2.50 2.29
C LEU A 59 7.13 2.24 3.20
N MET A 60 8.24 1.75 2.62
CA MET A 60 9.48 1.55 3.37
C MET A 60 10.02 2.86 3.94
N HIS A 61 9.98 3.94 3.16
CA HIS A 61 10.42 5.26 3.59
C HIS A 61 9.55 5.80 4.73
N ASN A 62 8.22 5.71 4.62
CA ASN A 62 7.30 6.11 5.68
C ASN A 62 7.54 5.30 6.97
N LEU A 63 7.66 3.98 6.88
CA LEU A 63 8.01 3.13 8.03
C LEU A 63 9.39 3.49 8.59
N LYS A 64 10.32 3.93 7.73
CA LYS A 64 11.67 4.27 8.17
C LYS A 64 11.71 5.56 8.99
N HIS A 65 11.03 6.58 8.50
CA HIS A 65 11.12 7.93 9.07
C HIS A 65 10.03 8.18 10.12
N ASN A 66 8.78 7.85 9.79
CA ASN A 66 7.62 8.17 10.64
C ASN A 66 7.33 7.06 11.63
N LYS A 67 7.69 5.80 11.30
CA LYS A 67 7.38 4.62 12.12
C LYS A 67 5.87 4.51 12.42
N VAL A 68 5.05 4.96 11.47
CA VAL A 68 3.60 4.99 11.55
C VAL A 68 3.04 4.20 10.37
N LEU A 69 1.92 3.52 10.57
CA LEU A 69 1.15 2.88 9.53
C LEU A 69 -0.29 3.39 9.60
N HIS A 70 -0.98 3.51 8.48
CA HIS A 70 -2.39 3.88 8.51
C HIS A 70 -3.23 2.66 8.91
N GLU A 71 -4.44 2.86 9.42
CA GLU A 71 -5.39 1.76 9.69
C GLU A 71 -5.59 0.88 8.46
N ARG A 72 -5.57 1.50 7.27
CA ARG A 72 -5.65 0.80 5.98
C ARG A 72 -4.52 1.20 5.07
N VAL A 73 -3.94 0.20 4.42
CA VAL A 73 -2.87 0.38 3.46
C VAL A 73 -3.27 -0.26 2.13
N ILE A 74 -3.35 0.55 1.09
CA ILE A 74 -3.63 0.11 -0.27
C ILE A 74 -2.32 0.12 -1.06
N LEU A 75 -1.98 -1.02 -1.66
CA LEU A 75 -0.89 -1.19 -2.60
C LEU A 75 -1.48 -1.12 -4.01
N LEU A 76 -1.29 0.01 -4.69
CA LEU A 76 -1.84 0.25 -6.02
C LEU A 76 -0.80 -0.05 -7.09
N THR A 77 -1.11 -0.95 -8.02
CA THR A 77 -0.29 -1.25 -9.20
C THR A 77 -1.04 -0.86 -10.46
N LEU A 78 -0.41 -0.04 -11.30
CA LEU A 78 -0.91 0.25 -12.65
C LEU A 78 -0.26 -0.71 -13.62
N ARG A 79 -1.08 -1.44 -14.38
CA ARG A 79 -0.62 -2.35 -15.44
C ARG A 79 -1.09 -1.83 -16.79
N THR A 80 -0.18 -1.75 -17.74
CA THR A 80 -0.53 -1.52 -19.13
C THR A 80 -0.71 -2.87 -19.83
N GLU A 81 -1.84 -3.04 -20.52
CA GLU A 81 -2.14 -4.21 -21.35
C GLU A 81 -1.87 -3.89 -22.82
N ASP A 82 -1.52 -4.90 -23.62
CA ASP A 82 -1.24 -4.76 -25.06
C ASP A 82 -2.51 -4.52 -25.92
N ALA A 83 -3.68 -4.42 -25.28
CA ALA A 83 -4.93 -4.04 -25.92
C ALA A 83 -5.08 -2.50 -25.97
N PRO A 84 -5.72 -1.93 -27.00
CA PRO A 84 -5.94 -0.48 -27.08
C PRO A 84 -6.83 0.03 -25.95
N TYR A 85 -7.79 -0.77 -25.47
CA TYR A 85 -8.69 -0.45 -24.37
C TYR A 85 -8.94 -1.68 -23.49
N VAL A 86 -9.01 -1.49 -22.18
CA VAL A 86 -9.38 -2.54 -21.23
C VAL A 86 -10.84 -2.39 -20.81
N HIS A 87 -11.61 -3.47 -20.92
CA HIS A 87 -13.02 -3.51 -20.57
C HIS A 87 -13.23 -3.22 -19.07
N ASN A 88 -14.25 -2.42 -18.74
CA ASN A 88 -14.48 -1.88 -17.39
C ASN A 88 -14.52 -2.95 -16.28
N VAL A 89 -14.99 -4.16 -16.59
CA VAL A 89 -15.13 -5.26 -15.62
C VAL A 89 -13.78 -5.87 -15.21
N ARG A 90 -12.76 -5.83 -16.10
CA ARG A 90 -11.41 -6.34 -15.80
C ARG A 90 -10.42 -5.23 -15.44
N ARG A 91 -10.87 -3.98 -15.44
CA ARG A 91 -10.03 -2.79 -15.26
C ARG A 91 -9.45 -2.70 -13.85
N VAL A 92 -10.14 -3.17 -12.82
CA VAL A 92 -9.65 -3.12 -11.45
C VAL A 92 -9.83 -4.46 -10.76
N GLN A 93 -8.74 -5.00 -10.25
CA GLN A 93 -8.71 -6.19 -9.41
C GLN A 93 -8.36 -5.78 -7.99
N ILE A 94 -9.09 -6.32 -7.02
CA ILE A 94 -8.89 -6.05 -5.60
C ILE A 94 -8.69 -7.37 -4.89
N GLU A 95 -7.65 -7.41 -4.07
CA GLU A 95 -7.32 -8.55 -3.25
C GLU A 95 -7.00 -8.06 -1.83
N GLN A 96 -7.61 -8.69 -0.83
CA GLN A 96 -7.26 -8.44 0.57
C GLN A 96 -6.09 -9.33 0.95
N LEU A 97 -4.94 -8.72 1.29
CA LEU A 97 -3.72 -9.45 1.67
C LEU A 97 -3.67 -9.73 3.17
N SER A 98 -4.29 -8.87 3.97
CA SER A 98 -4.39 -9.01 5.42
C SER A 98 -5.58 -8.18 5.96
N PRO A 99 -5.87 -8.19 7.27
CA PRO A 99 -6.91 -7.34 7.84
C PRO A 99 -6.74 -5.85 7.50
N THR A 100 -5.49 -5.36 7.38
CA THR A 100 -5.21 -3.95 7.11
C THR A 100 -4.61 -3.65 5.73
N PHE A 101 -4.10 -4.65 5.02
CA PHE A 101 -3.47 -4.48 3.70
C PHE A 101 -4.37 -4.95 2.57
N TRP A 102 -4.44 -4.11 1.54
CA TRP A 102 -5.20 -4.33 0.32
C TRP A 102 -4.30 -4.14 -0.87
N ARG A 103 -4.51 -4.95 -1.90
CA ARG A 103 -3.87 -4.84 -3.19
C ARG A 103 -4.91 -4.43 -4.21
N VAL A 104 -4.57 -3.43 -5.00
CA VAL A 104 -5.40 -2.94 -6.09
C VAL A 104 -4.55 -2.95 -7.35
N VAL A 105 -4.98 -3.68 -8.36
CA VAL A 105 -4.34 -3.69 -9.68
C VAL A 105 -5.29 -3.06 -10.65
N ALA A 106 -4.89 -1.93 -11.24
CA ALA A 106 -5.66 -1.25 -12.27
C ALA A 106 -4.99 -1.45 -13.63
N SER A 107 -5.69 -2.11 -14.56
CA SER A 107 -5.24 -2.41 -15.91
C SER A 107 -5.77 -1.39 -16.92
N TYR A 108 -4.88 -0.83 -17.74
CA TYR A 108 -5.17 0.17 -18.77
C TYR A 108 -4.64 -0.30 -20.12
N GLY A 109 -5.35 0.00 -21.20
CA GLY A 109 -4.84 -0.22 -22.55
C GLY A 109 -3.74 0.79 -22.90
N TRP A 110 -2.90 0.47 -23.89
CA TRP A 110 -1.81 1.37 -24.30
C TRP A 110 -2.27 2.71 -24.89
N ARG A 111 -3.55 2.83 -25.30
CA ARG A 111 -4.16 4.13 -25.70
C ARG A 111 -4.87 4.85 -24.55
N GLU A 112 -4.90 4.26 -23.36
CA GLU A 112 -5.55 4.84 -22.19
C GLU A 112 -4.50 5.54 -21.32
N THR A 113 -4.81 6.74 -20.84
CA THR A 113 -3.97 7.42 -19.85
C THR A 113 -4.36 6.89 -18.47
N PRO A 114 -3.46 6.23 -17.73
CA PRO A 114 -3.78 5.74 -16.41
C PRO A 114 -4.07 6.92 -15.49
N ASN A 115 -5.29 6.96 -14.94
CA ASN A 115 -5.71 8.00 -14.01
C ASN A 115 -6.04 7.40 -12.66
N VAL A 116 -5.20 7.71 -11.67
CA VAL A 116 -5.35 7.22 -10.30
C VAL A 116 -6.56 7.84 -9.60
N GLU A 117 -6.91 9.09 -9.92
CA GLU A 117 -8.13 9.74 -9.41
C GLU A 117 -9.38 9.01 -9.91
N GLU A 118 -9.38 8.51 -11.15
CA GLU A 118 -10.51 7.75 -11.69
C GLU A 118 -10.77 6.47 -10.88
N VAL A 119 -9.72 5.79 -10.44
CA VAL A 119 -9.83 4.60 -9.57
C VAL A 119 -10.51 4.98 -8.25
N PHE A 120 -10.11 6.08 -7.64
CA PHE A 120 -10.72 6.56 -6.39
C PHE A 120 -12.15 7.09 -6.59
N HIS A 121 -12.44 7.76 -7.69
CA HIS A 121 -13.81 8.18 -8.03
C HIS A 121 -14.73 6.96 -8.19
N ARG A 122 -14.25 5.88 -8.81
CA ARG A 122 -14.99 4.62 -8.95
C ARG A 122 -15.19 3.91 -7.60
N TRP A 123 -14.25 4.04 -6.67
CA TRP A 123 -14.43 3.59 -5.29
C TRP A 123 -15.49 4.40 -4.55
N ARG A 124 -15.38 5.73 -4.53
CA ARG A 124 -16.34 6.62 -3.85
C ARG A 124 -17.76 6.52 -4.41
N SER A 125 -17.91 6.19 -5.69
CA SER A 125 -19.22 5.95 -6.31
C SER A 125 -19.80 4.55 -6.01
N GLY A 126 -19.13 3.74 -5.19
CA GLY A 126 -19.58 2.40 -4.80
C GLY A 126 -19.47 1.35 -5.91
N ARG A 127 -18.94 1.71 -7.08
CA ARG A 127 -18.72 0.79 -8.21
C ARG A 127 -17.59 -0.18 -7.95
N ILE A 128 -16.68 0.19 -7.06
CA ILE A 128 -15.58 -0.62 -6.57
C ILE A 128 -15.71 -0.67 -5.05
N LYS A 129 -15.84 -1.87 -4.47
CA LYS A 129 -15.92 -2.04 -3.02
C LYS A 129 -14.51 -2.18 -2.43
N LEU A 130 -13.87 -1.07 -2.10
CA LEU A 130 -12.78 -1.04 -1.13
C LEU A 130 -13.36 -0.76 0.27
N PRO A 131 -12.68 -1.14 1.36
CA PRO A 131 -13.15 -0.83 2.72
C PRO A 131 -13.34 0.66 2.87
N ASP A 132 -14.56 1.05 3.25
CA ASP A 132 -15.11 2.39 3.07
C ASP A 132 -15.06 3.19 4.38
N ASP A 133 -14.23 4.24 4.43
CA ASP A 133 -14.04 5.01 5.66
C ASP A 133 -13.88 6.53 5.47
N GLY A 134 -14.24 7.05 4.30
CA GLY A 134 -14.42 8.50 4.11
C GLY A 134 -13.19 9.42 4.30
N ASN A 135 -12.04 8.91 4.77
CA ASN A 135 -10.84 9.68 5.06
C ASN A 135 -9.61 9.05 4.37
N LEU A 136 -9.40 9.45 3.12
CA LEU A 136 -8.13 9.21 2.43
C LEU A 136 -7.14 10.24 2.95
N LEU A 137 -6.30 9.85 3.91
CA LEU A 137 -5.45 10.79 4.64
C LEU A 137 -4.10 11.04 3.96
N LEU A 138 -3.66 10.18 3.04
CA LEU A 138 -2.43 10.41 2.32
C LEU A 138 -2.31 9.61 1.00
N TYR A 139 -2.12 10.32 -0.10
CA TYR A 139 -1.60 9.77 -1.35
C TYR A 139 -0.08 9.89 -1.31
N VAL A 140 0.64 8.78 -1.16
CA VAL A 140 2.11 8.77 -1.20
C VAL A 140 2.54 8.09 -2.50
N ALA A 141 2.92 8.90 -3.48
CA ALA A 141 3.54 8.46 -4.72
C ALA A 141 4.93 7.84 -4.45
#